data_AF-A0A368U0B8-F1
#
_entry.id   AF-A0A368U0B8-F1
#
_cell.length_a   1.000
_cell.length_b   1.000
_cell.length_c   1.000
_cell.angle_alpha   90.00
_cell.angle_beta   90.00
_cell.angle_gamma   90.00
#
_symmetry.space_group_name_H-M   'P 1'
#
loop_
_entity.id
_entity.type
_entity.pdbx_description
1 polymer ?
#
loop_
_entity_poly.entity_id
_entity_poly.type
_entity_poly.pdbx_seq_one_letter_code
_entity_poly.pdbx_strand_id
1 'polypeptide(L)'
;MTTSGGRGGFGGAHGWLPWGVSLLLVVLLMVALTQGYQALQKRSDAPLFQVVVSGETLILDTETHAAFGRELAELTQGAEARLQQEMHPWIDERVDASFAPLEAAVPAYLDWYFSPRGSYHRLGVAIVGDLDEWLEAQLSERLIEESGFASALAELKADFPAQLALTHQALALDIGRTLHARFADRQAAGASASADAIHTIDLDLSLSQAFQGQWDTARWGTAGAGAVVGFVTSRVLVQRLASGAAARGARVVAGRIVARLGVHGARSLATGGTAAAATAPTGPGALLAGAATTAVALAGFAGTEYALLKAEEGLYRADMAAELEAEVARARAEVKGMLESGTAGSAVVLAQQLEGATRRAEESGGVSERYRIFGGDG
;
A
#
# COMPACT_ATOMS: atom_id res chain seq x y z
N MET A 1 -68.88 -21.00 107.26
CA MET A 1 -67.69 -20.66 108.06
C MET A 1 -66.47 -20.95 107.20
N THR A 2 -65.85 -19.89 106.64
CA THR A 2 -64.45 -19.45 106.91
C THR A 2 -63.40 -20.34 106.24
N THR A 3 -62.39 -19.93 105.50
CA THR A 3 -61.79 -18.66 104.99
C THR A 3 -60.53 -19.08 104.21
N SER A 4 -59.87 -18.14 103.49
CA SER A 4 -58.47 -18.18 102.99
C SER A 4 -58.34 -18.51 101.48
N GLY A 5 -57.94 -17.61 100.57
CA GLY A 5 -57.27 -16.31 100.72
C GLY A 5 -55.76 -16.38 100.48
N GLY A 6 -55.34 -16.72 99.24
CA GLY A 6 -53.93 -16.72 98.81
C GLY A 6 -53.68 -15.71 97.69
N ARG A 7 -53.20 -14.51 98.05
CA ARG A 7 -52.66 -13.49 97.13
C ARG A 7 -51.22 -13.87 96.75
N GLY A 8 -50.98 -14.18 95.47
CA GLY A 8 -49.65 -14.25 94.88
C GLY A 8 -49.16 -12.86 94.48
N GLY A 9 -48.05 -12.42 95.06
CA GLY A 9 -47.42 -11.14 94.77
C GLY A 9 -46.63 -11.17 93.46
N PHE A 10 -46.87 -10.16 92.61
CA PHE A 10 -46.01 -9.81 91.49
C PHE A 10 -44.78 -9.05 92.02
N GLY A 11 -43.60 -9.64 91.87
CA GLY A 11 -42.33 -8.99 92.18
C GLY A 11 -41.28 -9.35 91.13
N GLY A 12 -40.56 -8.35 90.61
CA GLY A 12 -39.35 -8.55 89.81
C GLY A 12 -39.20 -7.63 88.61
N ALA A 13 -39.12 -6.31 88.83
CA ALA A 13 -38.75 -5.33 87.79
C ALA A 13 -37.23 -5.26 87.56
N HIS A 14 -36.56 -6.41 87.36
CA HIS A 14 -35.12 -6.50 87.09
C HIS A 14 -34.88 -7.43 85.90
N GLY A 15 -34.36 -6.90 84.78
CA GLY A 15 -33.76 -7.73 83.74
C GLY A 15 -33.96 -7.34 82.27
N TRP A 16 -34.50 -6.16 81.93
CA TRP A 16 -34.69 -5.78 80.51
C TRP A 16 -33.42 -5.26 79.80
N LEU A 17 -32.44 -4.74 80.54
CA LEU A 17 -31.18 -4.26 79.97
C LEU A 17 -30.31 -5.32 79.26
N PRO A 18 -30.12 -6.56 79.77
CA PRO A 18 -29.29 -7.56 79.07
C PRO A 18 -29.89 -8.04 77.75
N TRP A 19 -31.22 -8.01 77.61
CA TRP A 19 -31.90 -8.38 76.36
C TRP A 19 -31.68 -7.35 75.25
N GLY A 20 -31.66 -6.05 75.60
CA GLY A 20 -31.40 -4.99 74.63
C GLY A 20 -30.00 -5.06 74.01
N VAL A 21 -28.98 -5.40 74.81
CA VAL A 21 -27.59 -5.54 74.31
C VAL A 21 -27.44 -6.75 73.40
N SER A 22 -28.05 -7.89 73.76
CA SER A 22 -28.04 -9.09 72.91
C SER A 22 -28.73 -8.84 71.56
N LEU A 23 -29.88 -8.17 71.57
CA LEU A 23 -30.63 -7.85 70.35
C LEU A 23 -29.86 -6.89 69.43
N LEU A 24 -29.19 -5.89 70.01
CA LEU A 24 -28.33 -4.97 69.26
C LEU A 24 -27.12 -5.68 68.63
N LEU A 25 -26.52 -6.63 69.33
CA LEU A 25 -25.39 -7.42 68.82
C LEU A 25 -25.82 -8.33 67.65
N VAL A 26 -27.00 -8.96 67.74
CA VAL A 26 -27.57 -9.77 66.66
C VAL A 26 -27.89 -8.92 65.42
N VAL A 27 -28.47 -7.73 65.61
CA VAL A 27 -28.75 -6.80 64.50
C VAL A 27 -27.45 -6.36 63.82
N LEU A 28 -26.41 -6.04 64.59
CA LEU A 28 -25.12 -5.62 64.05
C LEU A 28 -24.42 -6.76 63.29
N LEU A 29 -24.51 -8.00 63.77
CA LEU A 29 -24.03 -9.20 63.08
C LEU A 29 -24.78 -9.44 61.76
N MET A 30 -26.11 -9.33 61.77
CA MET A 30 -26.95 -9.47 60.56
C MET A 30 -26.60 -8.41 59.50
N VAL A 31 -26.36 -7.16 59.91
CA VAL A 31 -25.92 -6.08 59.01
C VAL A 31 -24.53 -6.38 58.44
N ALA A 32 -23.58 -6.83 59.27
CA ALA A 32 -22.25 -7.22 58.79
C ALA A 32 -22.29 -8.40 57.82
N LEU A 33 -23.13 -9.40 58.07
CA LEU A 33 -23.35 -10.55 57.18
C LEU A 33 -24.00 -10.13 55.86
N THR A 34 -25.00 -9.25 55.87
CA THR A 34 -25.63 -8.77 54.64
C THR A 34 -24.70 -7.87 53.84
N GLN A 35 -23.91 -7.02 54.48
CA GLN A 35 -22.87 -6.24 53.80
C GLN A 35 -21.79 -7.14 53.22
N GLY A 36 -21.34 -8.15 53.98
CA GLY A 36 -20.38 -9.15 53.50
C GLY A 36 -20.92 -9.95 52.33
N TYR A 37 -22.18 -10.39 52.40
CA TYR A 37 -22.85 -11.12 51.33
C TYR A 37 -23.06 -10.27 50.09
N GLN A 38 -23.50 -9.01 50.22
CA GLN A 38 -23.61 -8.09 49.08
C GLN A 38 -22.25 -7.78 48.46
N ALA A 39 -21.19 -7.63 49.27
CA ALA A 39 -19.84 -7.45 48.76
C ALA A 39 -19.34 -8.70 48.04
N LEU A 40 -19.62 -9.90 48.56
CA LEU A 40 -19.29 -11.18 47.91
C LEU A 40 -20.09 -11.36 46.61
N GLN A 41 -21.39 -11.05 46.63
CA GLN A 41 -22.27 -11.23 45.48
C GLN A 41 -21.95 -10.24 44.37
N LYS A 42 -21.64 -8.97 44.72
CA LYS A 42 -21.08 -8.01 43.75
C LYS A 42 -19.74 -8.46 43.16
N ARG A 43 -18.95 -9.24 43.92
CA ARG A 43 -17.67 -9.80 43.45
C ARG A 43 -17.85 -11.10 42.65
N SER A 44 -18.89 -11.89 42.95
CA SER A 44 -19.18 -13.14 42.23
C SER A 44 -19.93 -12.91 40.92
N ASP A 45 -20.70 -11.83 40.83
CA ASP A 45 -21.50 -11.49 39.64
C ASP A 45 -20.71 -10.61 38.64
N ALA A 46 -19.43 -10.35 38.89
CA ALA A 46 -18.59 -9.64 37.93
C ALA A 46 -18.36 -10.55 36.71
N PRO A 47 -18.74 -10.13 35.49
CA PRO A 47 -18.58 -10.95 34.30
C PRO A 47 -17.09 -11.24 34.05
N LEU A 48 -16.78 -12.51 33.80
CA LEU A 48 -15.45 -12.97 33.42
C LEU A 48 -15.38 -13.08 31.90
N PHE A 49 -14.29 -12.56 31.35
CA PHE A 49 -14.00 -12.58 29.91
C PHE A 49 -12.85 -13.54 29.66
N GLN A 50 -13.05 -14.52 28.80
CA GLN A 50 -12.01 -15.39 28.29
C GLN A 50 -11.54 -14.86 26.95
N VAL A 51 -10.31 -14.34 26.89
CA VAL A 51 -9.69 -13.83 25.67
C VAL A 51 -8.62 -14.82 25.25
N VAL A 52 -8.71 -15.34 24.02
CA VAL A 52 -7.66 -16.18 23.42
C VAL A 52 -6.68 -15.25 22.72
N VAL A 53 -5.42 -15.27 23.16
CA VAL A 53 -4.34 -14.46 22.59
C VAL A 53 -3.13 -15.36 22.36
N SER A 54 -2.66 -15.47 21.12
CA SER A 54 -1.50 -16.31 20.75
C SER A 54 -1.67 -17.78 21.14
N GLY A 55 -2.89 -18.32 21.05
CA GLY A 55 -3.26 -19.68 21.38
C GLY A 55 -3.47 -19.94 22.88
N GLU A 56 -3.26 -18.93 23.73
CA GLU A 56 -3.41 -19.05 25.18
C GLU A 56 -4.67 -18.34 25.67
N THR A 57 -5.40 -18.98 26.57
CA THR A 57 -6.63 -18.43 27.16
C THR A 57 -6.30 -17.57 28.37
N LEU A 58 -6.60 -16.27 28.30
CA LEU A 58 -6.54 -15.34 29.41
C LEU A 58 -7.94 -15.16 29.99
N ILE A 59 -8.09 -15.31 31.30
CA ILE A 59 -9.36 -15.01 31.98
C ILE A 59 -9.22 -13.69 32.71
N LEU A 60 -9.94 -12.70 32.22
CA LEU A 60 -9.88 -11.31 32.66
C LEU A 60 -11.17 -10.94 33.40
N ASP A 61 -11.05 -10.24 34.51
CA ASP A 61 -12.17 -9.51 35.10
C ASP A 61 -12.53 -8.28 34.26
N THR A 62 -13.62 -7.59 34.60
CA THR A 62 -14.11 -6.41 33.86
C THR A 62 -13.12 -5.25 33.79
N GLU A 63 -12.39 -4.97 34.89
CA GLU A 63 -11.41 -3.88 34.94
C GLU A 63 -10.19 -4.21 34.08
N THR A 64 -9.70 -5.45 34.21
CA THR A 64 -8.57 -5.97 33.45
C THR A 64 -8.91 -6.07 31.96
N HIS A 65 -10.14 -6.47 31.61
CA HIS A 65 -10.63 -6.47 30.23
C HIS A 65 -10.69 -5.05 29.63
N ALA A 66 -11.18 -4.07 30.38
CA ALA A 66 -11.18 -2.67 29.93
C ALA A 66 -9.75 -2.13 29.74
N ALA A 67 -8.81 -2.53 30.61
CA ALA A 67 -7.39 -2.20 30.44
C ALA A 67 -6.78 -2.87 29.20
N PHE A 68 -7.13 -4.14 28.93
CA PHE A 68 -6.74 -4.86 27.73
C PHE A 68 -7.22 -4.18 26.46
N GLY A 69 -8.49 -3.77 26.40
CA GLY A 69 -9.05 -3.05 25.25
C GLY A 69 -8.35 -1.72 24.97
N ARG A 70 -8.02 -0.95 26.01
CA ARG A 70 -7.24 0.30 25.86
C ARG A 70 -5.84 0.06 25.31
N GLU A 71 -5.14 -0.95 25.83
CA GLU A 71 -3.80 -1.31 25.35
C GLU A 71 -3.84 -1.81 23.91
N LEU A 72 -4.82 -2.65 23.56
CA LEU A 72 -5.02 -3.10 22.19
C LEU A 72 -5.25 -1.90 21.26
N ALA A 73 -6.09 -0.93 21.66
CA ALA A 73 -6.34 0.29 20.89
C ALA A 73 -5.07 1.14 20.71
N GLU A 74 -4.24 1.27 21.74
CA GLU A 74 -2.95 1.99 21.66
C GLU A 74 -1.97 1.29 20.70
N LEU A 75 -1.86 -0.04 20.81
CA LEU A 75 -1.02 -0.84 19.92
C LEU A 75 -1.50 -0.79 18.47
N THR A 76 -2.81 -0.83 18.23
CA THR A 76 -3.37 -0.75 16.86
C THR A 76 -3.24 0.65 16.28
N GLN A 77 -3.35 1.72 17.09
CA GLN A 77 -3.08 3.09 16.65
C GLN A 77 -1.62 3.27 16.20
N GLY A 78 -0.67 2.59 16.85
CA GLY A 78 0.73 2.57 16.45
C GLY A 78 1.07 1.60 15.31
N ALA A 79 0.15 0.71 14.93
CA ALA A 79 0.40 -0.36 13.96
C ALA A 79 0.65 0.19 12.55
N GLU A 80 -0.04 1.25 12.14
CA GLU A 80 0.14 1.89 10.83
C GLU A 80 1.59 2.39 10.65
N ALA A 81 2.08 3.17 11.61
CA ALA A 81 3.43 3.73 11.55
C ALA A 81 4.50 2.62 11.53
N ARG A 82 4.32 1.56 12.32
CA ARG A 82 5.23 0.40 12.32
C ARG A 82 5.21 -0.34 10.99
N LEU A 83 4.02 -0.60 10.45
CA LEU A 83 3.88 -1.27 9.16
C LEU A 83 4.56 -0.47 8.03
N GLN A 84 4.34 0.84 7.98
CA GLN A 84 5.01 1.72 7.03
C GLN A 84 6.52 1.68 7.20
N GLN A 85 7.01 1.79 8.44
CA GLN A 85 8.43 1.75 8.75
C GLN A 85 9.09 0.42 8.32
N GLU A 86 8.40 -0.71 8.52
CA GLU A 86 8.89 -2.04 8.12
C GLU A 86 8.82 -2.26 6.60
N MET A 87 7.78 -1.77 5.93
CA MET A 87 7.60 -1.91 4.48
C MET A 87 8.46 -0.95 3.67
N HIS A 88 8.78 0.25 4.18
CA HIS A 88 9.51 1.29 3.45
C HIS A 88 10.85 0.80 2.85
N PRO A 89 11.77 0.16 3.60
CA PRO A 89 13.04 -0.30 3.01
C PRO A 89 12.83 -1.35 1.92
N TRP A 90 11.83 -2.23 2.08
CA TRP A 90 11.49 -3.23 1.06
C TRP A 90 10.91 -2.57 -0.20
N ILE A 91 10.03 -1.58 -0.04
CA ILE A 91 9.44 -0.82 -1.16
C ILE A 91 10.56 -0.11 -1.93
N ASP A 92 11.45 0.56 -1.22
CA ASP A 92 12.57 1.29 -1.83
C ASP A 92 13.47 0.36 -2.63
N GLU A 93 13.94 -0.73 -2.02
CA GLU A 93 14.81 -1.69 -2.70
C GLU A 93 14.14 -2.32 -3.92
N ARG A 94 12.87 -2.73 -3.79
CA ARG A 94 12.16 -3.43 -4.88
C ARG A 94 11.77 -2.49 -6.01
N VAL A 95 11.37 -1.25 -5.70
CA VAL A 95 11.09 -0.24 -6.75
C VAL A 95 12.37 0.09 -7.51
N ASP A 96 13.48 0.31 -6.81
CA ASP A 96 14.77 0.59 -7.42
C ASP A 96 15.21 -0.56 -8.34
N ALA A 97 15.12 -1.79 -7.85
CA ALA A 97 15.45 -2.98 -8.63
C ALA A 97 14.55 -3.13 -9.87
N SER A 98 13.26 -2.80 -9.77
CA SER A 98 12.33 -2.88 -10.90
C SER A 98 12.58 -1.82 -11.98
N PHE A 99 13.12 -0.65 -11.62
CA PHE A 99 13.41 0.44 -12.55
C PHE A 99 14.83 0.39 -13.12
N ALA A 100 15.77 -0.31 -12.48
CA ALA A 100 17.15 -0.43 -12.94
C ALA A 100 17.31 -0.89 -14.42
N PRO A 101 16.53 -1.87 -14.94
CA PRO A 101 16.64 -2.25 -16.36
C PRO A 101 16.23 -1.15 -17.33
N LEU A 102 15.22 -0.34 -16.97
CA LEU A 102 14.76 0.80 -17.76
C LEU A 102 15.82 1.91 -17.79
N GLU A 103 16.38 2.26 -16.62
CA GLU A 103 17.48 3.23 -16.50
C GLU A 103 18.70 2.80 -17.34
N ALA A 104 19.08 1.52 -17.27
CA ALA A 104 20.18 0.96 -18.03
C ALA A 104 19.94 0.90 -19.56
N ALA A 105 18.67 0.91 -20.00
CA ALA A 105 18.31 0.87 -21.42
C ALA A 105 18.36 2.25 -22.11
N VAL A 106 18.32 3.35 -21.34
CA VAL A 106 18.34 4.72 -21.89
C VAL A 106 19.55 4.98 -22.80
N PRO A 107 20.80 4.64 -22.42
CA PRO A 107 21.95 4.85 -23.29
C PRO A 107 21.86 4.09 -24.62
N ALA A 108 21.39 2.84 -24.60
CA ALA A 108 21.25 2.01 -25.79
C ALA A 108 20.17 2.53 -26.75
N TYR A 109 19.05 3.04 -26.20
CA TYR A 109 18.04 3.74 -26.99
C TYR A 109 18.61 4.99 -27.67
N LEU A 110 19.39 5.80 -26.94
CA LEU A 110 20.02 7.00 -27.49
C LEU A 110 21.07 6.66 -28.56
N ASP A 111 21.84 5.58 -28.37
CA ASP A 111 22.78 5.09 -29.39
C ASP A 111 22.08 4.71 -30.68
N TRP A 112 20.95 4.00 -30.58
CA TRP A 112 20.12 3.71 -31.75
C TRP A 112 19.54 4.99 -32.36
N TYR A 113 19.00 5.89 -31.54
CA TYR A 113 18.35 7.12 -31.99
C TYR A 113 19.36 8.01 -32.74
N PHE A 114 20.56 8.21 -32.22
CA PHE A 114 21.59 9.01 -32.89
C PHE A 114 22.43 8.20 -33.88
N SER A 115 22.11 6.93 -34.15
CA SER A 115 22.80 6.16 -35.19
C SER A 115 22.37 6.58 -36.61
N PRO A 116 23.24 6.38 -37.63
CA PRO A 116 22.86 6.58 -39.03
C PRO A 116 21.61 5.76 -39.40
N ARG A 117 21.53 4.50 -38.94
CA ARG A 117 20.38 3.63 -39.18
C ARG A 117 19.09 4.21 -38.61
N GLY A 118 19.12 4.68 -37.36
CA GLY A 118 17.96 5.33 -36.71
C GLY A 118 17.51 6.59 -37.44
N SER A 119 18.46 7.42 -37.89
CA SER A 119 18.18 8.61 -38.70
C SER A 119 17.47 8.29 -40.02
N TYR A 120 17.95 7.29 -40.77
CA TYR A 120 17.30 6.86 -42.02
C TYR A 120 15.89 6.29 -41.79
N HIS A 121 15.68 5.51 -40.72
CA HIS A 121 14.34 5.02 -40.39
C HIS A 121 13.38 6.17 -40.07
N ARG A 122 13.80 7.12 -39.22
CA ARG A 122 13.00 8.31 -38.91
C ARG A 122 12.64 9.09 -40.16
N LEU A 123 13.60 9.31 -41.05
CA LEU A 123 13.35 10.02 -42.30
C LEU A 123 12.32 9.28 -43.17
N GLY A 124 12.48 7.96 -43.34
CA GLY A 124 11.54 7.14 -44.10
C GLY A 124 10.12 7.21 -43.57
N VAL A 125 9.94 7.11 -42.25
CA VAL A 125 8.62 7.18 -41.62
C VAL A 125 8.04 8.61 -41.65
N ALA A 126 8.88 9.64 -41.50
CA ALA A 126 8.45 11.04 -41.60
C ALA A 126 7.81 11.37 -42.96
N ILE A 127 8.21 10.69 -44.03
CA ILE A 127 7.61 10.85 -45.37
C ILE A 127 6.19 10.28 -45.41
N VAL A 128 5.91 9.23 -44.64
CA VAL A 128 4.59 8.56 -44.60
C VAL A 128 3.61 9.31 -43.69
N GLY A 129 4.11 10.07 -42.71
CA GLY A 129 3.29 10.92 -41.82
C GLY A 129 3.08 10.37 -40.41
N ASP A 130 3.59 9.17 -40.10
CA ASP A 130 3.32 8.44 -38.85
C ASP A 130 4.52 8.45 -37.87
N LEU A 131 5.38 9.48 -37.94
CA LEU A 131 6.64 9.52 -37.19
C LEU A 131 6.45 9.42 -35.67
N ASP A 132 5.42 10.08 -35.15
CA ASP A 132 5.18 10.14 -33.70
C ASP A 132 4.79 8.79 -33.13
N GLU A 133 3.80 8.12 -33.73
CA GLU A 133 3.35 6.78 -33.31
C GLU A 133 4.48 5.76 -33.47
N TRP A 134 5.27 5.86 -34.54
CA TRP A 134 6.42 4.98 -34.73
C TRP A 134 7.54 5.21 -33.70
N LEU A 135 7.82 6.46 -33.34
CA LEU A 135 8.80 6.77 -32.29
C LEU A 135 8.34 6.28 -30.92
N GLU A 136 7.06 6.42 -30.61
CA GLU A 136 6.45 5.84 -29.41
C GLU A 136 6.60 4.31 -29.38
N ALA A 137 6.34 3.65 -30.51
CA ALA A 137 6.53 2.20 -30.63
C ALA A 137 8.01 1.79 -30.43
N GLN A 138 8.96 2.52 -31.02
CA GLN A 138 10.40 2.24 -30.85
C GLN A 138 10.87 2.50 -29.42
N LEU A 139 10.33 3.52 -28.74
CA LEU A 139 10.61 3.75 -27.33
C LEU A 139 10.07 2.59 -26.49
N SER A 140 8.83 2.16 -26.71
CA SER A 140 8.23 1.02 -26.02
C SER A 140 9.03 -0.26 -26.23
N GLU A 141 9.32 -0.61 -27.48
CA GLU A 141 10.07 -1.81 -27.84
C GLU A 141 11.45 -1.81 -27.13
N ARG A 142 12.22 -0.73 -27.26
CA ARG A 142 13.61 -0.69 -26.78
C ARG A 142 13.74 -0.45 -25.28
N LEU A 143 12.95 0.46 -24.71
CA LEU A 143 13.05 0.82 -23.30
C LEU A 143 12.24 -0.10 -22.39
N ILE A 144 11.19 -0.76 -22.87
CA ILE A 144 10.27 -1.51 -22.01
C ILE A 144 10.27 -3.00 -22.30
N GLU A 145 10.19 -3.40 -23.57
CA GLU A 145 10.14 -4.81 -23.96
C GLU A 145 11.55 -5.44 -23.93
N GLU A 146 12.50 -4.85 -24.66
CA GLU A 146 13.89 -5.35 -24.74
C GLU A 146 14.64 -5.22 -23.40
N SER A 147 14.29 -4.24 -22.57
CA SER A 147 14.97 -4.01 -21.28
C SER A 147 14.57 -5.02 -20.20
N GLY A 148 13.44 -5.71 -20.35
CA GLY A 148 12.86 -6.55 -19.30
C GLY A 148 12.14 -5.78 -18.18
N PHE A 149 12.03 -4.44 -18.29
CA PHE A 149 11.32 -3.61 -17.31
C PHE A 149 9.89 -4.09 -17.04
N ALA A 150 9.16 -4.51 -18.10
CA ALA A 150 7.79 -4.99 -17.94
C ALA A 150 7.69 -6.23 -17.04
N SER A 151 8.67 -7.14 -17.14
CA SER A 151 8.76 -8.32 -16.27
C SER A 151 9.08 -7.93 -14.83
N ALA A 152 10.07 -7.05 -14.64
CA ALA A 152 10.49 -6.61 -13.32
C ALA A 152 9.36 -5.85 -12.58
N LEU A 153 8.53 -5.09 -13.29
CA LEU A 153 7.35 -4.43 -12.75
C LEU A 153 6.23 -5.42 -12.41
N ALA A 154 6.04 -6.45 -13.23
CA ALA A 154 5.07 -7.52 -12.99
C ALA A 154 5.43 -8.33 -11.73
N GLU A 155 6.72 -8.62 -11.54
CA GLU A 155 7.25 -9.26 -10.32
C GLU A 155 7.02 -8.39 -9.07
N LEU A 156 7.36 -7.09 -9.12
CA LEU A 156 7.06 -6.17 -8.02
C LEU A 156 5.57 -6.19 -7.63
N LYS A 157 4.69 -6.16 -8.63
CA LYS A 157 3.24 -6.22 -8.43
C LYS A 157 2.78 -7.53 -7.79
N ALA A 158 3.41 -8.65 -8.15
CA ALA A 158 3.08 -9.96 -7.59
C ALA A 158 3.60 -10.11 -6.15
N ASP A 159 4.80 -9.58 -5.87
CA ASP A 159 5.47 -9.76 -4.58
C ASP A 159 4.94 -8.82 -3.50
N PHE A 160 4.52 -7.59 -3.86
CA PHE A 160 4.02 -6.61 -2.90
C PHE A 160 2.91 -7.14 -1.97
N PRO A 161 1.80 -7.72 -2.47
CA PRO A 161 0.76 -8.24 -1.58
C PRO A 161 1.27 -9.38 -0.69
N ALA A 162 2.16 -10.24 -1.20
CA ALA A 162 2.73 -11.32 -0.42
C ALA A 162 3.62 -10.78 0.72
N GLN A 163 4.47 -9.81 0.43
CA GLN A 163 5.28 -9.15 1.45
C GLN A 163 4.41 -8.43 2.48
N LEU A 164 3.43 -7.66 2.03
CA LEU A 164 2.49 -6.95 2.91
C LEU A 164 1.77 -7.93 3.85
N ALA A 165 1.42 -9.13 3.37
CA ALA A 165 0.83 -10.19 4.19
C ALA A 165 1.75 -10.68 5.29
N LEU A 166 3.01 -10.96 4.93
CA LEU A 166 4.01 -11.42 5.89
C LEU A 166 4.26 -10.37 6.97
N THR A 167 4.39 -9.10 6.59
CA THR A 167 4.61 -8.00 7.54
C THR A 167 3.39 -7.79 8.44
N HIS A 168 2.17 -7.82 7.90
CA HIS A 168 0.95 -7.78 8.71
C HIS A 168 0.87 -8.94 9.71
N GLN A 169 1.19 -10.16 9.27
CA GLN A 169 1.16 -11.33 10.14
C GLN A 169 2.18 -11.21 11.27
N ALA A 170 3.40 -10.76 10.95
CA ALA A 170 4.46 -10.53 11.94
C ALA A 170 4.02 -9.48 12.97
N LEU A 171 3.42 -8.38 12.52
CA LEU A 171 2.91 -7.31 13.39
C LEU A 171 1.77 -7.80 14.29
N ALA A 172 0.82 -8.57 13.75
CA ALA A 172 -0.27 -9.15 14.54
C ALA A 172 0.26 -10.10 15.63
N LEU A 173 1.23 -10.96 15.29
CA LEU A 173 1.90 -11.84 16.25
C LEU A 173 2.69 -11.07 17.31
N ASP A 174 3.29 -9.92 16.96
CA ASP A 174 3.96 -9.04 17.91
C ASP A 174 3.00 -8.38 18.89
N ILE A 175 1.86 -7.87 18.39
CA ILE A 175 0.78 -7.32 19.22
C ILE A 175 0.25 -8.39 20.17
N GLY A 176 -0.05 -9.58 19.66
CA GLY A 176 -0.53 -10.71 20.48
C GLY A 176 0.45 -11.08 21.60
N ARG A 177 1.74 -11.24 21.28
CA ARG A 177 2.79 -11.53 22.29
C ARG A 177 2.92 -10.41 23.33
N THR A 178 2.84 -9.16 22.90
CA THR A 178 2.92 -8.00 23.80
C THR A 178 1.75 -7.96 24.78
N LEU A 179 0.54 -8.18 24.28
CA LEU A 179 -0.67 -8.24 25.12
C LEU A 179 -0.61 -9.43 26.07
N HIS A 180 -0.24 -10.61 25.58
CA HIS A 180 -0.11 -11.79 26.42
C HIS A 180 0.89 -11.55 27.56
N ALA A 181 2.10 -11.07 27.27
CA ALA A 181 3.12 -10.82 28.27
C ALA A 181 2.70 -9.80 29.34
N ARG A 182 1.87 -8.79 29.00
CA ARG A 182 1.38 -7.78 29.95
C ARG A 182 0.22 -8.25 30.83
N PHE A 183 -0.55 -9.23 30.38
CA PHE A 183 -1.80 -9.66 31.03
C PHE A 183 -1.77 -11.09 31.57
N ALA A 184 -0.75 -11.89 31.24
CA ALA A 184 -0.59 -13.26 31.76
C ALA A 184 -0.57 -13.33 33.30
N ASP A 185 0.05 -12.35 33.97
CA ASP A 185 0.12 -12.28 35.43
C ASP A 185 -1.14 -11.66 36.08
N ARG A 186 -2.08 -11.14 35.29
CA ARG A 186 -3.28 -10.42 35.76
C ARG A 186 -4.55 -11.27 35.66
N GLN A 187 -4.41 -12.59 35.62
CA GLN A 187 -5.56 -13.49 35.52
C GLN A 187 -6.44 -13.43 36.76
N ALA A 188 -7.76 -13.46 36.56
CA ALA A 188 -8.72 -13.50 37.65
C ALA A 188 -8.57 -14.80 38.46
N ALA A 189 -8.19 -14.67 39.74
CA ALA A 189 -8.07 -15.80 40.64
C ALA A 189 -9.45 -16.45 40.89
N GLY A 190 -9.58 -17.76 40.61
CA GLY A 190 -10.78 -18.55 40.92
C GLY A 190 -11.67 -18.96 39.74
N ALA A 191 -11.25 -18.71 38.50
CA ALA A 191 -12.06 -18.96 37.31
C ALA A 191 -12.32 -20.44 36.93
N SER A 192 -11.71 -21.42 37.61
CA SER A 192 -11.84 -22.85 37.23
C SER A 192 -13.20 -23.51 37.55
N ALA A 193 -14.17 -22.81 38.14
CA ALA A 193 -15.32 -23.49 38.77
C ALA A 193 -16.71 -23.24 38.15
N SER A 194 -16.91 -22.25 37.27
CA SER A 194 -18.26 -21.96 36.75
C SER A 194 -18.24 -21.79 35.23
N ALA A 195 -18.52 -22.89 34.51
CA ALA A 195 -18.47 -22.96 33.05
C ALA A 195 -19.67 -22.28 32.35
N ASP A 196 -20.69 -21.86 33.08
CA ASP A 196 -21.98 -21.47 32.51
C ASP A 196 -22.09 -19.99 32.09
N ALA A 197 -21.06 -19.16 32.30
CA ALA A 197 -21.11 -17.72 31.99
C ALA A 197 -19.78 -17.10 31.54
N ILE A 198 -18.90 -17.87 30.88
CA ILE A 198 -17.62 -17.35 30.38
C ILE A 198 -17.79 -16.86 28.94
N HIS A 199 -17.59 -15.56 28.70
CA HIS A 199 -17.60 -15.00 27.35
C HIS A 199 -16.28 -15.25 26.66
N THR A 200 -16.27 -16.04 25.58
CA THR A 200 -15.04 -16.34 24.83
C THR A 200 -14.87 -15.39 23.65
N ILE A 201 -13.75 -14.67 23.63
CA ILE A 201 -13.30 -13.82 22.53
C ILE A 201 -12.04 -14.46 21.95
N ASP A 202 -12.15 -15.02 20.75
CA ASP A 202 -11.00 -15.58 20.05
C ASP A 202 -10.35 -14.49 19.16
N LEU A 203 -9.33 -13.84 19.70
CA LEU A 203 -8.63 -12.76 19.01
C LEU A 203 -7.83 -13.31 17.83
N ASP A 204 -7.24 -14.50 17.97
CA ASP A 204 -6.44 -15.13 16.93
C ASP A 204 -7.30 -15.58 15.75
N LEU A 205 -8.50 -16.11 16.02
CA LEU A 205 -9.48 -16.42 14.98
C LEU A 205 -9.96 -15.14 14.31
N SER A 206 -10.24 -14.07 15.07
CA SER A 206 -10.68 -12.79 14.52
C SER A 206 -9.62 -12.15 13.62
N LEU A 207 -8.36 -12.17 14.07
CA LEU A 207 -7.20 -11.73 13.30
C LEU A 207 -7.01 -12.60 12.05
N SER A 208 -6.97 -13.92 12.21
CA SER A 208 -6.76 -14.83 11.08
C SER A 208 -7.90 -14.75 10.06
N GLN A 209 -9.15 -14.56 10.47
CA GLN A 209 -10.27 -14.34 9.56
C GLN A 209 -10.20 -12.99 8.85
N ALA A 210 -9.81 -11.93 9.57
CA ALA A 210 -9.57 -10.61 8.99
C ALA A 210 -8.49 -10.67 7.90
N PHE A 211 -7.45 -11.49 8.11
CA PHE A 211 -6.42 -11.73 7.11
C PHE A 211 -6.91 -12.66 5.99
N GLN A 212 -7.32 -13.89 6.29
CA GLN A 212 -7.65 -14.94 5.30
C GLN A 212 -8.79 -14.54 4.35
N GLY A 213 -9.85 -13.89 4.86
CA GLY A 213 -11.03 -13.53 4.06
C GLY A 213 -10.81 -12.41 3.05
N GLN A 214 -9.64 -11.78 3.03
CA GLN A 214 -9.39 -10.53 2.30
C GLN A 214 -8.15 -10.54 1.41
N TRP A 215 -7.33 -11.60 1.45
CA TRP A 215 -6.26 -11.83 0.46
C TRP A 215 -6.79 -12.27 -0.90
N ASP A 216 -8.10 -12.47 -1.05
CA ASP A 216 -8.72 -12.63 -2.36
C ASP A 216 -8.41 -11.40 -3.22
N THR A 217 -7.47 -11.57 -4.14
CA THR A 217 -6.94 -10.57 -5.08
C THR A 217 -8.03 -9.75 -5.79
N ALA A 218 -9.24 -10.29 -5.92
CA ALA A 218 -10.40 -9.61 -6.50
C ALA A 218 -11.00 -8.51 -5.60
N ARG A 219 -10.86 -8.61 -4.28
CA ARG A 219 -11.51 -7.70 -3.32
C ARG A 219 -10.71 -6.43 -3.05
N TRP A 220 -9.38 -6.49 -3.13
CA TRP A 220 -8.53 -5.29 -3.18
C TRP A 220 -8.84 -4.41 -4.39
N GLY A 221 -9.37 -4.99 -5.47
CA GLY A 221 -9.78 -4.25 -6.67
C GLY A 221 -11.06 -3.43 -6.52
N THR A 222 -11.90 -3.66 -5.50
CA THR A 222 -13.27 -3.12 -5.50
C THR A 222 -13.70 -2.35 -4.25
N ALA A 223 -13.15 -2.62 -3.05
CA ALA A 223 -13.78 -2.14 -1.80
C ALA A 223 -13.07 -1.01 -1.03
N GLY A 224 -11.91 -0.50 -1.47
CA GLY A 224 -11.27 0.63 -0.74
C GLY A 224 -9.84 0.95 -1.15
N ALA A 225 -9.17 0.04 -1.86
CA ALA A 225 -7.80 0.19 -2.36
C ALA A 225 -7.74 0.25 -3.90
N GLY A 226 -8.73 0.90 -4.53
CA GLY A 226 -8.78 1.09 -5.99
C GLY A 226 -7.56 1.80 -6.59
N ALA A 227 -6.71 2.42 -5.76
CA ALA A 227 -5.49 3.08 -6.18
C ALA A 227 -4.33 2.11 -6.51
N VAL A 228 -4.22 0.95 -5.85
CA VAL A 228 -3.06 0.05 -6.04
C VAL A 228 -3.31 -0.93 -7.19
N VAL A 229 -4.53 -1.46 -7.35
CA VAL A 229 -4.83 -2.36 -8.49
C VAL A 229 -4.87 -1.62 -9.83
N GLY A 230 -5.07 -0.30 -9.79
CA GLY A 230 -4.86 0.62 -10.89
C GLY A 230 -3.38 0.88 -11.21
N PHE A 231 -2.46 0.02 -10.77
CA PHE A 231 -1.07 -0.01 -11.21
C PHE A 231 -1.05 0.19 -12.72
N VAL A 232 -0.58 1.39 -13.09
CA VAL A 232 -0.14 1.84 -14.41
C VAL A 232 0.14 0.62 -15.26
N THR A 233 -0.82 0.26 -16.12
CA THR A 233 -0.51 -0.69 -17.20
C THR A 233 0.77 -0.18 -17.84
N SER A 234 1.73 -1.06 -18.17
CA SER A 234 2.98 -0.65 -18.82
C SER A 234 2.72 0.40 -19.90
N ARG A 235 1.61 0.25 -20.62
CA ARG A 235 1.05 1.20 -21.58
C ARG A 235 0.86 2.65 -21.09
N VAL A 236 0.36 2.92 -19.90
CA VAL A 236 0.22 4.31 -19.40
C VAL A 236 1.59 4.93 -19.14
N LEU A 237 2.56 4.13 -18.67
CA LEU A 237 3.93 4.59 -18.52
C LEU A 237 4.59 4.83 -19.89
N VAL A 238 4.41 3.89 -20.84
CA VAL A 238 4.83 4.06 -22.25
C VAL A 238 4.28 5.37 -22.79
N GLN A 239 2.98 5.59 -22.65
CA GLN A 239 2.31 6.77 -23.19
C GLN A 239 2.82 8.05 -22.52
N ARG A 240 3.16 8.03 -21.22
CA ARG A 240 3.79 9.17 -20.55
C ARG A 240 5.21 9.44 -21.04
N LEU A 241 6.03 8.40 -21.15
CA LEU A 241 7.40 8.52 -21.68
C LEU A 241 7.38 9.01 -23.13
N ALA A 242 6.45 8.52 -23.94
CA ALA A 242 6.27 8.89 -25.34
C ALA A 242 5.58 10.24 -25.55
N SER A 243 4.71 10.68 -24.64
CA SER A 243 4.09 12.01 -24.70
C SER A 243 4.91 13.10 -24.01
N GLY A 244 5.99 12.72 -23.31
CA GLY A 244 6.96 13.61 -22.68
C GLY A 244 7.64 14.57 -23.66
N ALA A 245 8.41 15.53 -23.15
CA ALA A 245 9.15 16.47 -23.99
C ALA A 245 10.24 15.80 -24.86
N ALA A 246 10.64 14.56 -24.58
CA ALA A 246 11.58 13.80 -25.40
C ALA A 246 11.02 13.58 -26.82
N ALA A 247 9.72 13.32 -26.94
CA ALA A 247 9.03 13.30 -28.23
C ALA A 247 8.88 14.69 -28.84
N ARG A 248 8.76 15.76 -28.03
CA ARG A 248 8.76 17.14 -28.53
C ARG A 248 10.12 17.54 -29.12
N GLY A 249 11.23 17.13 -28.51
CA GLY A 249 12.58 17.31 -29.04
C GLY A 249 12.78 16.57 -30.37
N ALA A 250 12.31 15.32 -30.45
CA ALA A 250 12.35 14.53 -31.68
C ALA A 250 11.58 15.18 -32.84
N ARG A 251 10.39 15.75 -32.56
CA ARG A 251 9.56 16.48 -33.55
C ARG A 251 10.27 17.70 -34.13
N VAL A 252 10.96 18.48 -33.31
CA VAL A 252 11.67 19.69 -33.76
C VAL A 252 12.83 19.35 -34.70
N VAL A 253 13.54 18.25 -34.43
CA VAL A 253 14.65 17.79 -35.28
C VAL A 253 14.12 17.23 -36.60
N ALA A 254 13.11 16.36 -36.56
CA ALA A 254 12.52 15.78 -37.76
C ALA A 254 11.91 16.84 -38.70
N GLY A 255 11.23 17.86 -38.15
CA GLY A 255 10.70 18.97 -38.93
C GLY A 255 11.77 19.77 -39.67
N ARG A 256 12.98 19.93 -39.08
CA ARG A 256 14.11 20.61 -39.73
C ARG A 256 14.70 19.82 -40.89
N ILE A 257 14.75 18.49 -40.79
CA ILE A 257 15.24 17.62 -41.87
C ILE A 257 14.25 17.64 -43.05
N VAL A 258 12.96 17.49 -42.80
CA VAL A 258 11.91 17.56 -43.85
C VAL A 258 11.90 18.93 -44.52
N ALA A 259 11.98 20.02 -43.75
CA ALA A 259 12.06 21.38 -44.30
C ALA A 259 13.32 21.58 -45.18
N ARG A 260 14.46 21.00 -44.80
CA ARG A 260 15.70 21.06 -45.58
C ARG A 260 15.65 20.21 -46.85
N LEU A 261 14.99 19.06 -46.84
CA LEU A 261 14.76 18.25 -48.04
C LEU A 261 13.82 18.97 -49.02
N GLY A 262 12.81 19.70 -48.53
CA GLY A 262 11.96 20.55 -49.38
C GLY A 262 12.73 21.69 -50.04
N VAL A 263 13.65 22.35 -49.31
CA VAL A 263 14.42 23.49 -49.83
C VAL A 263 15.62 23.07 -50.70
N HIS A 264 16.31 21.97 -50.36
CA HIS A 264 17.44 21.45 -51.14
C HIS A 264 17.03 20.53 -52.30
N GLY A 265 15.88 19.85 -52.24
CA GLY A 265 15.32 19.13 -53.38
C GLY A 265 14.94 20.08 -54.53
N ALA A 266 14.45 21.29 -54.20
CA ALA A 266 14.22 22.34 -55.19
C ALA A 266 15.53 22.98 -55.72
N ARG A 267 16.58 23.08 -54.88
CA ARG A 267 17.86 23.70 -55.26
C ARG A 267 18.86 22.77 -55.95
N SER A 268 18.88 21.47 -55.66
CA SER A 268 19.75 20.50 -56.35
C SER A 268 19.29 20.26 -57.79
N LEU A 269 17.98 20.35 -58.05
CA LEU A 269 17.41 20.41 -59.41
C LEU A 269 17.75 21.73 -60.14
N ALA A 270 17.94 22.83 -59.41
CA ALA A 270 18.23 24.14 -60.00
C ALA A 270 19.73 24.44 -60.20
N THR A 271 20.63 23.80 -59.45
CA THR A 271 22.08 24.14 -59.44
C THR A 271 23.01 23.01 -59.90
N GLY A 272 22.52 21.77 -59.99
CA GLY A 272 23.24 20.64 -60.60
C GLY A 272 22.99 20.46 -62.11
N GLY A 273 22.32 21.42 -62.76
CA GLY A 273 21.85 21.30 -64.16
C GLY A 273 22.76 21.91 -65.23
N THR A 274 23.90 22.52 -64.91
CA THR A 274 24.69 23.24 -65.93
C THR A 274 25.96 22.54 -66.41
N ALA A 275 26.40 21.44 -65.78
CA ALA A 275 27.60 20.70 -66.21
C ALA A 275 27.32 19.32 -66.83
N ALA A 276 26.15 18.71 -66.57
CA ALA A 276 25.78 17.41 -67.15
C ALA A 276 24.74 17.51 -68.29
N ALA A 277 24.22 18.70 -68.59
CA ALA A 277 23.20 18.91 -69.62
C ALA A 277 23.76 18.98 -71.06
N ALA A 278 25.08 18.90 -71.24
CA ALA A 278 25.68 19.05 -72.58
C ALA A 278 25.82 17.72 -73.37
N THR A 279 25.59 16.54 -72.78
CA THR A 279 25.93 15.28 -73.48
C THR A 279 24.96 14.09 -73.30
N ALA A 280 23.72 14.28 -72.85
CA ALA A 280 22.75 13.18 -72.82
C ALA A 280 21.38 13.58 -73.36
N PRO A 281 21.13 13.46 -74.68
CA PRO A 281 19.78 13.54 -75.21
C PRO A 281 19.03 12.27 -74.79
N THR A 282 18.11 12.45 -73.85
CA THR A 282 16.88 11.65 -73.64
C THR A 282 17.03 10.11 -73.68
N GLY A 283 17.26 9.51 -72.51
CA GLY A 283 16.99 8.09 -72.29
C GLY A 283 17.14 7.68 -70.81
N PRO A 284 16.30 6.76 -70.27
CA PRO A 284 16.37 6.31 -68.88
C PRO A 284 17.65 5.53 -68.50
N GLY A 285 18.60 5.36 -69.43
CA GLY A 285 19.90 4.74 -69.21
C GLY A 285 21.05 5.70 -68.87
N ALA A 286 20.85 7.02 -68.87
CA ALA A 286 21.93 8.00 -68.63
C ALA A 286 22.39 8.09 -67.15
N LEU A 287 21.72 7.40 -66.22
CA LEU A 287 22.07 7.38 -64.80
C LEU A 287 23.29 6.49 -64.46
N LEU A 288 23.78 5.67 -65.40
CA LEU A 288 24.82 4.68 -65.13
C LEU A 288 26.25 5.11 -65.52
N ALA A 289 26.42 6.14 -66.37
CA ALA A 289 27.75 6.59 -66.81
C ALA A 289 28.48 7.48 -65.77
N GLY A 290 27.83 7.81 -64.66
CA GLY A 290 28.39 8.61 -63.58
C GLY A 290 29.09 7.82 -62.48
N ALA A 291 29.26 6.50 -62.55
CA ALA A 291 29.64 5.68 -61.38
C ALA A 291 30.90 6.17 -60.59
N ALA A 292 31.89 6.77 -61.25
CA ALA A 292 33.07 7.33 -60.58
C ALA A 292 32.80 8.69 -59.88
N THR A 293 32.00 9.58 -60.47
CA THR A 293 31.59 10.84 -59.84
C THR A 293 30.46 10.64 -58.84
N THR A 294 29.59 9.65 -59.04
CA THR A 294 28.59 9.19 -58.07
C THR A 294 29.28 8.59 -56.85
N ALA A 295 30.38 7.84 -56.99
CA ALA A 295 31.12 7.34 -55.83
C ALA A 295 31.76 8.47 -54.99
N VAL A 296 32.36 9.48 -55.64
CA VAL A 296 32.93 10.65 -54.94
C VAL A 296 31.85 11.55 -54.34
N ALA A 297 30.72 11.74 -55.04
CA ALA A 297 29.56 12.45 -54.51
C ALA A 297 28.93 11.68 -53.34
N LEU A 298 28.73 10.36 -53.45
CA LEU A 298 28.20 9.51 -52.38
C LEU A 298 29.14 9.47 -51.17
N ALA A 299 30.46 9.45 -51.37
CA ALA A 299 31.44 9.55 -50.29
C ALA A 299 31.40 10.93 -49.62
N GLY A 300 31.24 12.01 -50.39
CA GLY A 300 31.03 13.36 -49.88
C GLY A 300 29.71 13.49 -49.09
N PHE A 301 28.62 12.93 -49.62
CA PHE A 301 27.30 12.92 -48.99
C PHE A 301 27.28 12.11 -47.69
N ALA A 302 27.87 10.91 -47.68
CA ALA A 302 27.96 10.08 -46.48
C ALA A 302 28.77 10.78 -45.38
N GLY A 303 29.85 11.48 -45.74
CA GLY A 303 30.64 12.27 -44.80
C GLY A 303 29.89 13.47 -44.22
N THR A 304 29.17 14.23 -45.06
CA THR A 304 28.37 15.38 -44.60
C THR A 304 27.19 14.98 -43.73
N GLU A 305 26.49 13.90 -44.07
CA GLU A 305 25.38 13.37 -43.25
C GLU A 305 25.89 12.86 -41.90
N TYR A 306 27.01 12.14 -41.88
CA TYR A 306 27.64 11.70 -40.64
C TYR A 306 28.07 12.88 -39.75
N ALA A 307 28.70 13.90 -40.32
CA ALA A 307 29.11 15.10 -39.58
C ALA A 307 27.90 15.86 -39.01
N LEU A 308 26.82 15.98 -39.78
CA LEU A 308 25.58 16.62 -39.34
C LEU A 308 24.95 15.83 -38.18
N LEU A 309 24.85 14.51 -38.33
CA LEU A 309 24.32 13.63 -37.30
C LEU A 309 25.15 13.67 -36.01
N LYS A 310 26.48 13.76 -36.11
CA LYS A 310 27.35 13.95 -34.94
C LYS A 310 27.20 15.32 -34.30
N ALA A 311 26.96 16.37 -35.08
CA ALA A 311 26.63 17.69 -34.55
C ALA A 311 25.28 17.68 -33.82
N GLU A 312 24.27 16.99 -34.36
CA GLU A 312 22.97 16.81 -33.71
C GLU A 312 23.09 16.01 -32.41
N GLU A 313 23.83 14.90 -32.43
CA GLU A 313 24.13 14.13 -31.22
C GLU A 313 24.80 14.98 -30.15
N GLY A 314 25.84 15.74 -30.50
CA GLY A 314 26.53 16.62 -29.57
C GLY A 314 25.66 17.74 -28.98
N LEU A 315 24.65 18.19 -29.71
CA LEU A 315 23.74 19.25 -29.27
C LEU A 315 22.56 18.72 -28.44
N TYR A 316 21.99 17.55 -28.80
CA TYR A 316 20.70 17.10 -28.27
C TYR A 316 20.77 15.85 -27.41
N ARG A 317 21.85 15.07 -27.47
CA ARG A 317 21.93 13.79 -26.76
C ARG A 317 21.86 13.96 -25.24
N ALA A 318 22.61 14.91 -24.69
CA ALA A 318 22.63 15.15 -23.25
C ALA A 318 21.26 15.61 -22.73
N ASP A 319 20.62 16.54 -23.43
CA ASP A 319 19.29 17.04 -23.06
C ASP A 319 18.24 15.92 -23.13
N MET A 320 18.25 15.10 -24.19
CA MET A 320 17.33 13.97 -24.33
C MET A 320 17.57 12.89 -23.27
N ALA A 321 18.83 12.62 -22.92
CA ALA A 321 19.18 11.69 -21.84
C ALA A 321 18.64 12.18 -20.50
N ALA A 322 18.95 13.42 -20.13
CA ALA A 322 18.50 14.02 -18.88
C ALA A 322 16.97 14.05 -18.78
N GLU A 323 16.28 14.25 -19.90
CA GLU A 323 14.83 14.25 -19.90
C GLU A 323 14.25 12.84 -19.71
N LEU A 324 14.76 11.83 -20.41
CA LEU A 324 14.33 10.45 -20.23
C LEU A 324 14.59 9.99 -18.79
N GLU A 325 15.77 10.28 -18.24
CA GLU A 325 16.11 9.98 -16.85
C GLU A 325 15.18 10.68 -15.86
N ALA A 326 14.82 11.95 -16.10
CA ALA A 326 13.89 12.68 -15.25
C ALA A 326 12.46 12.10 -15.29
N GLU A 327 12.00 11.64 -16.45
CA GLU A 327 10.71 10.95 -16.58
C GLU A 327 10.72 9.59 -15.87
N VAL A 328 11.81 8.82 -16.01
CA VAL A 328 12.00 7.55 -15.30
C VAL A 328 11.99 7.78 -13.79
N ALA A 329 12.71 8.79 -13.29
CA ALA A 329 12.73 9.14 -11.86
C ALA A 329 11.34 9.55 -11.35
N ARG A 330 10.56 10.29 -12.16
CA ARG A 330 9.19 10.68 -11.78
C ARG A 330 8.27 9.47 -11.71
N ALA A 331 8.35 8.57 -12.68
CA ALA A 331 7.57 7.33 -12.69
C ALA A 331 7.92 6.44 -11.50
N ARG A 332 9.21 6.32 -11.17
CA ARG A 332 9.70 5.60 -9.99
C ARG A 332 9.11 6.17 -8.70
N ALA A 333 9.14 7.49 -8.54
CA ALA A 333 8.56 8.17 -7.37
C ALA A 333 7.04 7.98 -7.26
N GLU A 334 6.32 8.00 -8.40
CA GLU A 334 4.88 7.75 -8.44
C GLU A 334 4.54 6.32 -8.03
N VAL A 335 5.28 5.33 -8.55
CA VAL A 335 5.12 3.91 -8.15
C VAL A 335 5.38 3.72 -6.66
N LYS A 336 6.47 4.30 -6.14
CA LYS A 336 6.78 4.28 -4.70
C LYS A 336 5.64 4.87 -3.88
N GLY A 337 5.19 6.08 -4.21
CA GLY A 337 4.11 6.75 -3.48
C GLY A 337 2.78 5.98 -3.50
N MET A 338 2.47 5.29 -4.60
CA MET A 338 1.30 4.41 -4.68
C MET A 338 1.42 3.20 -3.76
N LEU A 339 2.58 2.55 -3.71
CA LEU A 339 2.83 1.42 -2.82
C LEU A 339 2.76 1.83 -1.34
N GLU A 340 3.39 2.95 -0.98
CA GLU A 340 3.34 3.52 0.37
C GLU A 340 1.90 3.86 0.79
N SER A 341 1.13 4.49 -0.11
CA SER A 341 -0.30 4.77 0.12
C SER A 341 -1.12 3.49 0.28
N GLY A 342 -0.77 2.44 -0.48
CA GLY A 342 -1.36 1.11 -0.36
C GLY A 342 -1.14 0.47 1.01
N THR A 343 0.08 0.58 1.52
CA THR A 343 0.45 0.12 2.87
C THR A 343 -0.28 0.91 3.96
N ALA A 344 -0.39 2.24 3.82
CA ALA A 344 -1.15 3.07 4.77
C ALA A 344 -2.64 2.67 4.77
N GLY A 345 -3.26 2.56 3.59
CA GLY A 345 -4.66 2.18 3.47
C GLY A 345 -4.94 0.79 4.05
N SER A 346 -4.01 -0.16 3.92
CA SER A 346 -4.19 -1.50 4.48
C SER A 346 -4.15 -1.51 6.01
N ALA A 347 -3.30 -0.67 6.63
CA ALA A 347 -3.24 -0.53 8.07
C ALA A 347 -4.55 0.03 8.65
N VAL A 348 -5.13 1.04 7.99
CA VAL A 348 -6.43 1.62 8.41
C VAL A 348 -7.54 0.57 8.37
N VAL A 349 -7.59 -0.24 7.32
CA VAL A 349 -8.57 -1.34 7.21
C VAL A 349 -8.39 -2.36 8.34
N LEU A 350 -7.14 -2.74 8.64
CA LEU A 350 -6.84 -3.66 9.75
C LEU A 350 -7.31 -3.09 11.10
N ALA A 351 -7.04 -1.81 11.37
CA ALA A 351 -7.46 -1.14 12.59
C ALA A 351 -8.99 -1.12 12.74
N GLN A 352 -9.72 -0.75 11.69
CA GLN A 352 -11.19 -0.74 11.67
C GLN A 352 -11.78 -2.15 11.89
N GLN A 353 -11.14 -3.18 11.35
CA GLN A 353 -11.57 -4.57 11.52
C GLN A 353 -11.36 -5.06 12.94
N LEU A 354 -10.22 -4.74 13.55
CA LEU A 354 -9.94 -5.08 14.94
C LEU A 354 -10.92 -4.39 15.90
N GLU A 355 -11.22 -3.12 15.66
CA GLU A 355 -12.23 -2.38 16.41
C GLU A 355 -13.63 -3.01 16.24
N GLY A 356 -14.01 -3.33 15.01
CA GLY A 356 -15.29 -3.96 14.71
C GLY A 356 -15.41 -5.40 15.22
N ALA A 357 -14.32 -6.15 15.31
CA ALA A 357 -14.29 -7.49 15.91
C ALA A 357 -14.45 -7.41 17.43
N THR A 358 -13.74 -6.48 18.07
CA THR A 358 -13.84 -6.23 19.51
C THR A 358 -15.26 -5.81 19.90
N ARG A 359 -15.84 -4.85 19.17
CA ARG A 359 -17.22 -4.39 19.40
C ARG A 359 -18.26 -5.51 19.24
N ARG A 360 -18.16 -6.32 18.17
CA ARG A 360 -19.07 -7.46 17.97
C ARG A 360 -18.94 -8.52 19.06
N ALA A 361 -17.73 -8.76 19.56
CA ALA A 361 -17.52 -9.66 20.67
C ALA A 361 -18.20 -9.16 21.95
N GLU A 362 -18.11 -7.86 22.25
CA GLU A 362 -18.82 -7.22 23.37
C GLU A 362 -20.35 -7.29 23.22
N GLU A 363 -20.87 -7.02 22.03
CA GLU A 363 -22.32 -7.06 21.74
C GLU A 363 -22.88 -8.50 21.84
N SER A 364 -22.18 -9.48 21.25
CA SER A 364 -22.63 -10.88 21.25
C SER A 364 -22.52 -11.55 22.62
N GLY A 365 -21.64 -11.06 23.50
CA GLY A 365 -21.54 -11.48 24.89
C GLY A 365 -22.74 -11.10 25.76
N GLY A 366 -23.75 -10.42 25.24
CA GLY A 366 -24.94 -10.11 26.05
C GLY A 366 -24.64 -9.17 27.22
N VAL A 367 -23.59 -8.34 27.11
CA VAL A 367 -23.41 -7.16 27.95
C VAL A 367 -24.57 -6.23 27.61
N SER A 368 -25.72 -6.48 28.27
CA SER A 368 -26.92 -5.68 28.15
C SER A 368 -26.50 -4.22 28.37
N GLU A 369 -26.79 -3.36 27.40
CA GLU A 369 -26.35 -1.96 27.21
C GLU A 369 -26.53 -0.98 28.40
N ARG A 370 -26.81 -1.46 29.62
CA ARG A 370 -27.07 -0.67 30.82
C ARG A 370 -25.87 0.10 31.37
N TYR A 371 -24.67 -0.05 30.82
CA TYR A 371 -23.49 0.77 31.16
C TYR A 371 -23.16 1.80 30.08
N ARG A 372 -24.17 2.40 29.43
CA ARG A 372 -23.98 3.67 28.72
C ARG A 372 -24.09 4.84 29.71
N ILE A 373 -23.08 4.98 30.58
CA ILE A 373 -22.91 6.17 31.41
C ILE A 373 -21.95 7.08 30.64
N PHE A 374 -22.47 8.23 30.20
CA PHE A 374 -21.87 9.27 29.35
C PHE A 374 -22.18 9.18 27.85
N GLY A 375 -23.31 9.80 27.47
CA GLY A 375 -23.26 10.97 26.58
C GLY A 375 -23.63 10.75 25.12
N GLY A 376 -24.87 11.14 24.78
CA GLY A 376 -25.33 11.31 23.41
C GLY A 376 -26.78 11.76 23.37
N ASP A 377 -27.09 12.89 24.01
CA ASP A 377 -28.30 13.66 23.70
C ASP A 377 -28.04 14.42 22.39
N GLY A 378 -28.96 14.33 21.43
CA GLY A 378 -29.02 15.21 20.24
C GLY A 378 -28.72 14.54 18.92
#